data_AF-A0A2U3D8D7-F1
#
_entry.id   AF-A0A2U3D8D7-F1
#
_cell.length_a   1.000
_cell.length_b   1.000
_cell.length_c   1.000
_cell.angle_alpha   90.00
_cell.angle_beta   90.00
_cell.angle_gamma   90.00
#
_symmetry.space_group_name_H-M   'P 1'
#
loop_
_entity.id
_entity.type
_entity.pdbx_description
1 polymer ?
#
loop_
_entity_poly.entity_id
_entity_poly.type
_entity_poly.pdbx_seq_one_letter_code
_entity_poly.pdbx_strand_id
1 'polypeptide(L)'
;MEEFEGFSDEQRAELLAQIADAHAQWQLALQQFNNAMDEVVIDDAIYLLNAAEMRFEGLMRVARRLRIVVNIPNHVNFRSYRSDRQDFPRVNLSFARDSDSF
;
A
#
# COMPACT_ATOMS: atom_id res chain seq x y z
N MET A 1 -1.39 21.07 32.02
CA MET A 1 -0.44 19.95 31.91
C MET A 1 -1.07 19.05 30.87
N GLU A 2 -0.69 19.18 29.61
CA GLU A 2 -1.19 18.29 28.56
C GLU A 2 -0.59 16.92 28.82
N GLU A 3 -1.42 15.97 29.27
CA GLU A 3 -1.09 14.55 29.25
C GLU A 3 -0.85 14.18 27.79
N PHE A 4 0.42 14.07 27.41
CA PHE A 4 0.79 13.32 26.22
C PHE A 4 0.38 11.88 26.52
N GLU A 5 -0.83 11.50 26.10
CA GLU A 5 -1.24 10.11 26.02
C GLU A 5 -0.20 9.39 25.14
N GLY A 6 0.73 8.71 25.80
CA GLY A 6 1.73 7.90 25.13
C GLY A 6 1.02 6.84 24.30
N PHE A 7 1.54 6.62 23.08
CA PHE A 7 1.02 5.59 22.18
C PHE A 7 0.94 4.25 22.91
N SER A 8 -0.28 3.75 23.15
CA SER A 8 -0.52 2.61 24.04
C SER A 8 -0.09 1.28 23.42
N ASP A 9 0.04 0.25 24.25
CA ASP A 9 0.38 -1.10 23.77
C ASP A 9 -0.73 -1.68 22.89
N GLU A 10 -2.00 -1.35 23.14
CA GLU A 10 -3.13 -1.71 22.28
C GLU A 10 -3.02 -1.02 20.91
N GLN A 11 -2.70 0.27 20.88
CA GLN A 11 -2.51 1.01 19.62
C GLN A 11 -1.34 0.44 18.81
N ARG A 12 -0.28 -0.02 19.50
CA ARG A 12 0.84 -0.74 18.87
C ARG A 12 0.41 -2.07 18.29
N ALA A 13 -0.34 -2.88 19.02
CA ALA A 13 -0.84 -4.16 18.55
C ALA A 13 -1.75 -3.97 17.34
N GLU A 14 -2.64 -2.97 17.38
CA GLU A 14 -3.53 -2.64 16.28
C GLU A 14 -2.77 -2.20 15.02
N LEU A 15 -1.78 -1.30 15.17
CA LEU A 15 -0.94 -0.88 14.05
C LEU A 15 -0.20 -2.07 13.42
N LEU A 16 0.35 -2.97 14.23
CA LEU A 16 1.03 -4.17 13.72
C LEU A 16 0.07 -5.11 12.99
N ALA A 17 -1.16 -5.29 13.49
CA ALA A 17 -2.20 -6.07 12.81
C ALA A 17 -2.58 -5.44 11.47
N GLN A 18 -2.81 -4.12 11.44
CA GLN A 18 -3.12 -3.40 10.20
C GLN A 18 -2.00 -3.49 9.16
N ILE A 19 -0.74 -3.47 9.61
CA ILE A 19 0.44 -3.64 8.74
C ILE A 19 0.49 -5.06 8.17
N ALA A 20 0.24 -6.08 8.99
CA ALA A 20 0.20 -7.47 8.55
C ALA A 20 -0.91 -7.69 7.50
N ASP A 21 -2.10 -7.14 7.75
CA ASP A 21 -3.22 -7.22 6.81
C ASP A 21 -2.93 -6.49 5.50
N ALA A 22 -2.34 -5.29 5.57
CA ALA A 22 -1.93 -4.54 4.38
C ALA A 22 -0.87 -5.29 3.56
N HIS A 23 0.06 -5.96 4.23
CA HIS A 23 1.06 -6.80 3.56
C HIS A 23 0.40 -8.00 2.86
N ALA A 24 -0.52 -8.70 3.53
CA ALA A 24 -1.25 -9.82 2.93
C ALA A 24 -2.07 -9.39 1.70
N GLN A 25 -2.75 -8.25 1.79
CA GLN A 25 -3.49 -7.66 0.67
C GLN A 25 -2.58 -7.32 -0.51
N TRP A 26 -1.39 -6.77 -0.23
CA TRP A 26 -0.41 -6.48 -1.26
C TRP A 26 0.09 -7.76 -1.95
N GLN A 27 0.40 -8.81 -1.19
CA GLN A 27 0.82 -10.10 -1.75
C GLN A 27 -0.28 -10.72 -2.63
N LEU A 28 -1.54 -10.62 -2.21
CA LEU A 28 -2.69 -11.09 -2.99
C LEU A 28 -2.84 -10.31 -4.30
N ALA A 29 -2.76 -8.97 -4.24
CA ALA A 29 -2.84 -8.12 -5.43
C ALA A 29 -1.69 -8.40 -6.40
N LEU A 30 -0.48 -8.66 -5.87
CA LEU A 30 0.67 -9.04 -6.68
C LEU A 30 0.45 -10.39 -7.39
N GLN A 31 -0.15 -11.36 -6.71
CA GLN A 31 -0.52 -12.63 -7.32
C GLN A 31 -1.58 -12.46 -8.41
N GLN A 32 -2.60 -11.63 -8.16
CA GLN A 32 -3.63 -11.32 -9.17
C GLN A 32 -3.02 -10.66 -10.40
N PHE A 33 -2.14 -9.68 -10.21
CA PHE A 33 -1.40 -9.03 -11.29
C PHE A 33 -0.55 -10.01 -12.08
N ASN A 34 0.17 -10.92 -11.42
CA ASN A 34 1.00 -11.94 -12.10
C ASN A 34 0.17 -12.95 -12.92
N ASN A 35 -1.11 -13.13 -12.59
CA ASN A 35 -2.01 -14.07 -13.27
C ASN A 35 -2.94 -13.38 -14.29
N ALA A 36 -2.94 -12.05 -14.35
CA ALA A 36 -3.77 -11.29 -15.27
C ALA A 36 -3.25 -11.46 -16.71
N MET A 37 -4.12 -11.90 -17.63
CA MET A 37 -3.77 -12.12 -19.03
C MET A 37 -4.52 -11.19 -19.99
N ASP A 38 -5.68 -10.67 -19.58
CA ASP A 38 -6.49 -9.74 -20.37
C ASP A 38 -6.19 -8.29 -19.99
N GLU A 39 -6.17 -7.38 -20.97
CA GLU A 39 -5.79 -5.96 -20.78
C GLU A 39 -6.61 -5.26 -19.68
N VAL A 40 -7.93 -5.45 -19.66
CA VAL A 40 -8.82 -4.89 -18.62
C VAL A 40 -8.50 -5.45 -17.24
N VAL A 41 -8.19 -6.75 -17.15
CA VAL A 41 -7.85 -7.42 -15.89
C VAL A 41 -6.46 -7.00 -15.40
N ILE A 42 -5.55 -6.68 -16.32
CA ILE A 42 -4.22 -6.15 -16.01
C ILE A 42 -4.35 -4.74 -15.40
N ASP A 43 -5.16 -3.86 -15.99
CA ASP A 43 -5.38 -2.51 -15.46
C ASP A 43 -6.01 -2.53 -14.06
N ASP A 44 -7.03 -3.36 -13.86
CA ASP A 44 -7.65 -3.56 -12.55
C ASP A 44 -6.65 -4.11 -11.52
N ALA A 45 -5.83 -5.09 -11.92
CA ALA A 45 -4.83 -5.66 -11.04
C ALA A 45 -3.71 -4.66 -10.69
N ILE A 46 -3.31 -3.79 -11.62
CA ILE A 46 -2.38 -2.68 -11.37
C ILE A 46 -2.99 -1.70 -10.37
N TYR A 47 -4.26 -1.33 -10.55
CA TYR A 47 -4.96 -0.43 -9.64
C TYR A 47 -4.99 -0.99 -8.21
N LEU A 48 -5.41 -2.26 -8.05
CA LEU A 48 -5.44 -2.94 -6.76
C LEU A 48 -4.06 -3.06 -6.12
N LEU A 49 -3.03 -3.39 -6.91
CA LEU A 49 -1.65 -3.51 -6.44
C LEU A 49 -1.11 -2.17 -5.92
N ASN A 50 -1.33 -1.09 -6.66
CA ASN A 50 -0.91 0.26 -6.26
C ASN A 50 -1.63 0.71 -4.99
N ALA A 51 -2.94 0.46 -4.88
CA ALA A 51 -3.71 0.83 -3.68
C ALA A 51 -3.21 0.08 -2.43
N ALA A 52 -2.98 -1.23 -2.55
CA ALA A 52 -2.44 -2.05 -1.47
C ALA A 52 -1.02 -1.63 -1.07
N GLU A 53 -0.16 -1.32 -2.06
CA GLU A 53 1.20 -0.79 -1.84
C GLU A 53 1.15 0.53 -1.05
N MET A 54 0.34 1.50 -1.49
CA MET A 54 0.24 2.81 -0.85
C MET A 54 -0.23 2.69 0.61
N ARG A 55 -1.20 1.81 0.87
CA ARG A 55 -1.68 1.54 2.24
C ARG A 55 -0.57 0.97 3.11
N PHE A 56 0.13 -0.05 2.62
CA PHE A 56 1.21 -0.70 3.35
C PHE A 56 2.37 0.28 3.64
N GLU A 57 2.82 1.03 2.64
CA GLU A 57 3.87 2.05 2.84
C GLU A 57 3.45 3.13 3.83
N GLY A 58 2.19 3.58 3.77
CA GLY A 58 1.63 4.55 4.71
C GLY A 58 1.77 4.09 6.16
N LEU A 59 1.32 2.86 6.44
CA LEU A 59 1.43 2.26 7.78
C LEU A 59 2.88 2.05 8.21
N MET A 60 3.77 1.63 7.30
CA MET A 60 5.20 1.50 7.59
C MET A 60 5.87 2.85 7.88
N ARG A 61 5.39 3.96 7.29
CA ARG A 61 5.84 5.32 7.65
C ARG A 61 5.36 5.71 9.05
N VAL A 62 4.13 5.35 9.43
CA VAL A 62 3.61 5.57 10.78
C VAL A 62 4.43 4.78 11.81
N ALA A 63 4.65 3.48 11.59
CA ALA A 63 5.47 2.65 12.48
C ALA A 63 6.89 3.22 12.66
N ARG A 64 7.53 3.70 11.58
CA ARG A 64 8.84 4.36 11.65
C ARG A 64 8.83 5.64 12.49
N ARG A 65 7.80 6.49 12.33
CA ARG A 65 7.65 7.71 13.14
C ARG A 65 7.48 7.38 14.62
N LEU A 66 6.80 6.28 14.92
CA LEU A 66 6.58 5.77 16.28
C LEU A 66 7.72 4.89 16.81
N ARG A 67 8.80 4.69 16.02
CA ARG A 67 9.95 3.81 16.34
C ARG A 67 9.53 2.37 16.69
N ILE A 68 8.45 1.89 16.08
CA ILE A 68 7.98 0.52 16.22
C ILE A 68 8.75 -0.34 15.22
N VAL A 69 9.39 -1.39 15.73
CA VAL A 69 10.07 -2.39 14.89
C VAL A 69 9.00 -3.33 14.35
N VAL A 70 8.90 -3.40 13.02
CA VAL A 70 7.98 -4.27 12.32
C VAL A 70 8.79 -5.42 11.73
N ASN A 71 8.44 -6.66 12.08
CA ASN A 71 9.06 -7.85 11.51
C ASN A 71 8.09 -8.47 10.50
N ILE A 72 8.36 -8.28 9.21
CA ILE A 72 7.56 -8.86 8.13
C ILE A 72 8.45 -9.82 7.34
N PRO A 73 8.10 -11.11 7.29
CA PRO A 73 8.83 -12.07 6.48
C PRO A 73 8.65 -11.74 4.98
N ASN A 74 9.77 -11.73 4.25
CA ASN A 74 9.82 -11.54 2.79
C ASN A 74 9.27 -10.20 2.28
N HIS A 75 9.48 -9.08 2.99
CA HIS A 75 9.25 -7.77 2.39
C HIS A 75 10.26 -7.57 1.25
N VAL A 76 9.79 -7.55 0.01
CA VAL A 76 10.66 -7.21 -1.12
C VAL A 76 10.75 -5.70 -1.21
N ASN A 77 11.96 -5.18 -1.46
CA ASN A 77 12.18 -3.74 -1.53
C ASN A 77 11.55 -3.17 -2.81
N PHE A 78 10.43 -2.46 -2.67
CA PHE A 78 9.63 -1.86 -3.78
C PHE A 78 10.44 -1.09 -4.82
N ARG A 79 11.57 -0.50 -4.41
CA ARG A 79 12.44 0.24 -5.30
C ARG A 79 13.02 -0.62 -6.42
N SER A 80 13.19 -1.93 -6.22
CA SER A 80 13.64 -2.83 -7.28
C SER A 80 12.54 -3.11 -8.30
N TYR A 81 11.29 -3.32 -7.85
CA TYR A 81 10.17 -3.64 -8.76
C TYR A 81 9.76 -2.49 -9.68
N ARG A 82 9.80 -1.23 -9.22
CA ARG A 82 9.56 -0.07 -10.11
C ARG A 82 10.71 0.21 -11.05
N SER A 83 11.93 -0.20 -10.71
CA SER A 83 13.12 0.13 -11.51
C SER A 83 13.30 -0.79 -12.72
N ASP A 84 12.77 -2.03 -12.66
CA ASP A 84 12.84 -2.99 -13.76
C ASP A 84 11.76 -2.78 -14.84
N ARG A 85 10.81 -1.87 -14.62
CA ARG A 85 9.77 -1.50 -15.60
C ARG A 85 9.65 0.02 -15.71
N GLN A 86 10.52 0.61 -16.53
CA GLN A 86 10.52 2.05 -16.82
C GLN A 86 9.27 2.56 -17.57
N ASP A 87 8.37 1.67 -17.99
CA ASP A 87 7.23 2.01 -18.86
C ASP A 87 5.89 2.15 -18.15
N PHE A 88 5.83 2.16 -16.82
CA PHE A 88 4.54 2.39 -16.18
C PHE A 88 4.11 3.86 -16.33
N PRO A 89 2.96 4.13 -16.96
CA PRO A 89 2.40 5.47 -16.94
C PRO A 89 2.19 5.83 -15.46
N ARG A 90 2.71 6.99 -15.05
CA ARG A 90 2.26 7.62 -13.83
C ARG A 90 0.77 7.87 -14.05
N VAL A 91 -0.09 7.02 -13.49
CA VAL A 91 -1.54 7.25 -13.51
C VAL A 91 -1.74 8.59 -12.81
N ASN A 92 -1.95 9.62 -13.60
CA ASN A 92 -2.26 10.94 -13.11
C ASN A 92 -3.71 10.83 -12.65
N LEU A 93 -3.92 10.73 -11.34
CA LEU A 93 -5.23 10.70 -10.67
C LEU A 93 -5.96 12.06 -10.79
N SER A 94 -5.86 12.73 -11.94
CA SER A 94 -6.57 13.97 -12.25
C SER A 94 -7.98 13.75 -12.79
N PHE A 95 -8.44 12.50 -12.97
CA PHE A 95 -9.82 12.21 -13.35
C PHE A 95 -10.73 12.06 -12.14
N ALA A 96 -10.89 13.17 -11.40
CA ALA A 96 -11.89 13.29 -10.34
C ALA A 96 -12.49 14.70 -10.33
N ARG A 97 -12.98 15.14 -11.49
CA ARG A 97 -14.09 16.08 -11.62
C ARG A 97 -14.34 16.30 -13.11
N ASP A 98 -15.36 15.64 -13.62
CA ASP A 98 -16.32 16.24 -14.54
C ASP A 98 -17.63 15.44 -14.36
N SER A 99 -18.16 15.54 -13.14
CA SER A 99 -19.60 15.51 -12.97
C SER A 99 -20.05 16.95 -13.14
N ASP A 100 -20.51 17.30 -14.35
CA ASP A 100 -21.69 18.13 -14.58
C ASP A 100 -21.80 18.61 -16.04
N SER A 101 -23.05 18.61 -16.53
CA SER A 101 -23.57 19.30 -17.73
C SER A 101 -23.34 18.55 -19.05
N PHE A 102 -24.34 18.03 -19.78
CA PHE A 102 -25.71 18.46 -20.04
C PHE A 102 -26.61 17.28 -20.44
#